data_AF-A0A1Z9SQ19-F1
#
_entry.id   AF-A0A1Z9SQ19-F1
#
_cell.length_a   1.000
_cell.length_b   1.000
_cell.length_c   1.000
_cell.angle_alpha   90.00
_cell.angle_beta   90.00
_cell.angle_gamma   90.00
#
_symmetry.space_group_name_H-M   'P 1'
#
loop_
_entity.id
_entity.type
_entity.pdbx_description
1 polymer ?
#
loop_
_entity_poly.entity_id
_entity_poly.type
_entity_poly.pdbx_seq_one_letter_code
_entity_poly.pdbx_strand_id
1 'polypeptide(L)'
;MVCNAREIRSSANLTKPSRSENNIDIGYAHIALAISSNPKIHVFAKTMIRDHNAVNRQALALLTKLNAQPQNNFLSRQLTEGSIELVEEMSRIRGAAFEKRYAANELAYHQAVNNLVVTAFIPNIENAEVKALFEAGLKIF
;
A
#
# COMPACT_ATOMS: atom_id res chain seq x y z
N MET A 1 15.38 0.40 20.47
CA MET A 1 16.00 -0.14 19.24
C MET A 1 15.66 0.84 18.13
N VAL A 2 16.64 1.66 17.72
CA VAL A 2 16.41 2.78 16.78
C VAL A 2 16.75 2.26 15.38
N CYS A 3 15.74 2.04 14.52
CA CYS A 3 15.98 1.65 13.14
C CYS A 3 16.66 2.82 12.39
N ASN A 4 17.79 2.53 11.75
CA ASN A 4 18.61 3.52 11.05
C ASN A 4 17.96 3.90 9.71
N ALA A 5 17.86 5.19 9.41
CA ALA A 5 17.38 5.71 8.12
C ALA A 5 18.14 5.14 6.90
N ARG A 6 19.34 4.60 7.11
CA ARG A 6 20.13 3.91 6.08
C ARG A 6 19.61 2.50 5.73
N GLU A 7 19.00 1.77 6.67
CA GLU A 7 18.33 0.50 6.38
C GLU A 7 17.04 0.73 5.59
N ILE A 8 16.28 1.78 5.93
CA ILE A 8 15.07 2.19 5.19
C ILE A 8 15.41 2.56 3.73
N ARG A 9 16.55 3.21 3.50
CA ARG A 9 17.05 3.52 2.14
C ARG A 9 17.62 2.30 1.42
N SER A 10 18.23 1.34 2.12
CA SER A 10 18.71 0.10 1.52
C SER A 10 17.58 -0.81 1.05
N SER A 11 16.43 -0.81 1.74
CA SER A 11 15.19 -1.42 1.22
C SER A 11 14.53 -0.64 0.07
N ALA A 12 15.00 0.58 -0.21
CA ALA A 12 14.50 1.44 -1.28
C ALA A 12 15.38 1.42 -2.55
N ASN A 13 16.56 0.80 -2.51
CA ASN A 13 17.45 0.63 -3.67
C ASN A 13 17.29 -0.78 -4.26
N LEU A 14 16.17 -0.99 -4.94
CA LEU A 14 15.97 -2.11 -5.87
C LEU A 14 15.50 -1.49 -7.19
N THR A 15 16.28 -1.69 -8.25
CA THR A 15 15.94 -1.52 -9.67
C THR A 15 14.44 -1.72 -9.91
N LYS A 16 13.68 -0.62 -10.02
CA LYS A 16 12.23 -0.53 -9.75
C LYS A 16 11.40 -1.71 -10.29
N PRO A 17 11.15 -2.76 -9.49
CA PRO A 17 10.07 -3.68 -9.79
C PRO A 17 8.75 -2.98 -9.43
N SER A 18 7.75 -3.13 -10.28
CA SER A 18 6.36 -2.74 -10.02
C SER A 18 5.93 -3.22 -8.63
N ARG A 19 5.50 -2.31 -7.76
CA ARG A 19 4.90 -2.65 -6.46
C ARG A 19 3.39 -2.73 -6.64
N SER A 20 2.75 -3.71 -6.01
CA SER A 20 1.29 -3.68 -5.85
C SER A 20 0.89 -2.51 -4.96
N GLU A 21 -0.35 -2.05 -5.12
CA GLU A 21 -0.95 -0.96 -4.34
C GLU A 21 -0.90 -1.26 -2.84
N ASN A 22 -1.21 -2.50 -2.46
CA ASN A 22 -1.08 -2.99 -1.09
C ASN A 22 0.35 -2.84 -0.53
N ASN A 23 1.38 -3.09 -1.34
CA ASN A 23 2.78 -3.00 -0.90
C ASN A 23 3.26 -1.55 -0.77
N ILE A 24 2.65 -0.63 -1.52
CA ILE A 24 2.88 0.81 -1.35
C ILE A 24 2.37 1.24 0.02
N ASP A 25 1.14 0.85 0.37
CA ASP A 25 0.50 1.27 1.62
C ASP A 25 1.15 0.64 2.87
N ILE A 26 1.52 -0.65 2.79
CA ILE A 26 2.40 -1.29 3.79
C ILE A 26 3.70 -0.49 4.01
N GLY A 27 4.25 0.09 2.94
CA GLY A 27 5.44 0.95 3.00
C GLY A 27 5.21 2.23 3.82
N TYR A 28 4.08 2.91 3.61
CA TYR A 28 3.71 4.09 4.39
C TYR A 28 3.51 3.76 5.88
N ALA A 29 2.84 2.65 6.17
CA ALA A 29 2.65 2.18 7.54
C ALA A 29 3.97 1.89 8.27
N HIS A 30 4.96 1.30 7.59
CA HIS A 30 6.29 1.10 8.19
C HIS A 30 7.00 2.43 8.52
N ILE A 31 6.84 3.45 7.68
CA ILE A 31 7.38 4.80 7.96
C ILE A 31 6.67 5.40 9.18
N ALA A 32 5.35 5.22 9.29
CA ALA A 32 4.59 5.68 10.44
C ALA A 32 5.05 5.05 11.75
N LEU A 33 5.35 3.75 11.75
CA LEU A 33 5.93 3.06 12.90
C LEU A 33 7.34 3.55 13.24
N ALA A 34 8.13 3.93 12.23
CA ALA A 34 9.51 4.40 12.42
C ALA A 34 9.58 5.85 12.92
N ILE A 35 8.65 6.72 12.51
CA ILE A 35 8.74 8.18 12.73
C ILE A 35 7.86 8.68 13.87
N SER A 36 6.62 8.20 13.98
CA SER A 36 5.71 8.68 15.03
C SER A 36 5.95 7.91 16.32
N SER A 37 5.77 8.57 17.47
CA SER A 37 5.67 7.95 18.79
C SER A 37 4.23 7.86 19.29
N ASN A 38 3.24 8.29 18.48
CA ASN A 38 1.84 8.32 18.85
C ASN A 38 1.23 6.91 18.80
N PRO A 39 0.72 6.39 19.93
CA PRO A 39 0.19 5.03 19.99
C PRO A 39 -0.99 4.80 19.04
N LYS A 40 -1.80 5.84 18.74
CA LYS A 40 -2.92 5.71 17.79
C LYS A 40 -2.44 5.52 16.35
N ILE A 41 -1.39 6.24 15.95
CA ILE A 41 -0.75 6.08 14.64
C ILE A 41 -0.15 4.68 14.53
N HIS A 42 0.48 4.18 15.61
CA HIS A 42 1.03 2.82 15.63
C HIS A 42 -0.04 1.74 15.50
N VAL A 43 -1.17 1.90 16.20
CA VAL A 43 -2.31 0.98 16.07
C VAL A 43 -2.82 0.97 14.64
N PHE A 44 -3.05 2.15 14.06
CA PHE A 44 -3.52 2.27 12.68
C PHE A 44 -2.54 1.65 11.68
N ALA A 45 -1.26 2.00 11.73
CA ALA A 45 -0.23 1.45 10.85
C ALA A 45 -0.12 -0.08 10.95
N LYS A 46 -0.25 -0.65 12.16
CA LYS A 46 -0.27 -2.12 12.34
C LYS A 46 -1.51 -2.76 11.72
N THR A 47 -2.67 -2.10 11.77
CA THR A 47 -3.88 -2.54 11.05
C THR A 47 -3.64 -2.56 9.55
N MET A 48 -3.08 -1.48 8.98
CA MET A 48 -2.75 -1.41 7.55
C MET A 48 -1.83 -2.56 7.13
N ILE A 49 -0.75 -2.79 7.88
CA ILE A 49 0.18 -3.90 7.62
C ILE A 49 -0.55 -5.26 7.70
N ARG A 50 -1.36 -5.49 8.74
CA ARG A 50 -2.06 -6.76 8.93
C ARG A 50 -3.00 -7.06 7.76
N ASP A 51 -3.84 -6.08 7.41
CA ASP A 51 -4.96 -6.25 6.49
C ASP A 51 -4.49 -6.31 5.03
N HIS A 52 -3.57 -5.44 4.62
CA HIS A 52 -2.96 -5.53 3.28
C HIS A 52 -2.16 -6.82 3.10
N ASN A 53 -1.45 -7.31 4.11
CA ASN A 53 -0.78 -8.61 4.01
C ASN A 53 -1.78 -9.78 3.91
N ALA A 54 -2.93 -9.69 4.57
CA ALA A 54 -3.98 -10.70 4.43
C ALA A 54 -4.54 -10.74 3.00
N VAL A 55 -4.81 -9.57 2.41
CA VAL A 55 -5.28 -9.47 1.01
C VAL A 55 -4.19 -9.95 0.04
N ASN A 56 -2.92 -9.60 0.25
CA ASN A 56 -1.81 -10.08 -0.57
C ASN A 56 -1.70 -11.61 -0.56
N ARG A 57 -1.86 -12.27 0.59
CA ARG A 57 -1.85 -13.73 0.68
C ARG A 57 -3.01 -14.35 -0.10
N GLN A 58 -4.21 -13.76 -0.02
CA GLN A 58 -5.38 -14.24 -0.77
C GLN A 58 -5.18 -14.05 -2.28
N ALA A 59 -4.65 -12.91 -2.71
CA ALA A 59 -4.30 -12.64 -4.10
C ALA A 59 -3.27 -13.65 -4.65
N LEU A 60 -2.19 -13.90 -3.92
CA LEU A 60 -1.18 -14.88 -4.33
C LEU A 60 -1.75 -16.30 -4.42
N ALA A 61 -2.54 -16.72 -3.43
CA ALA A 61 -3.20 -18.03 -3.47
C ALA A 61 -4.13 -18.18 -4.68
N LEU A 62 -4.89 -17.12 -5.01
CA LEU A 62 -5.77 -17.12 -6.18
C LEU A 62 -4.99 -17.16 -7.50
N LEU A 63 -3.91 -16.36 -7.62
CA LEU A 63 -3.03 -16.40 -8.80
C LEU A 63 -2.43 -17.79 -9.00
N THR A 64 -1.96 -18.44 -7.93
CA THR A 64 -1.47 -19.83 -7.99
C THR A 64 -2.55 -20.79 -8.44
N LYS A 65 -3.76 -20.71 -7.86
CA LYS A 65 -4.90 -21.56 -8.24
C LYS A 65 -5.27 -21.41 -9.71
N LEU A 66 -5.23 -20.18 -10.23
CA LEU A 66 -5.57 -19.86 -11.62
C LEU A 66 -4.41 -20.05 -12.60
N ASN A 67 -3.22 -20.46 -12.12
CA ASN A 67 -1.98 -20.47 -12.89
C ASN A 67 -1.73 -19.13 -13.64
N ALA A 68 -2.07 -18.02 -12.99
CA ALA A 68 -2.01 -16.68 -13.54
C ALA A 68 -0.81 -15.91 -12.98
N GLN A 69 -0.38 -14.90 -13.71
CA GLN A 69 0.71 -14.00 -13.30
C GLN A 69 0.19 -12.56 -13.18
N PRO A 70 0.59 -11.82 -12.13
CA PRO A 70 0.24 -10.42 -12.03
C PRO A 70 0.86 -9.63 -13.18
N GLN A 71 0.09 -8.71 -13.75
CA GLN A 71 0.53 -7.88 -14.87
C GLN A 71 0.77 -6.45 -14.41
N ASN A 72 1.86 -5.86 -14.90
CA ASN A 72 2.15 -4.45 -14.68
C ASN A 72 1.29 -3.62 -15.61
N ASN A 73 0.64 -2.60 -15.08
CA ASN A 73 -0.10 -1.63 -15.88
C ASN A 73 0.47 -0.22 -15.69
N PHE A 74 0.06 0.72 -16.54
CA PHE A 74 0.55 2.11 -16.48
C PHE A 74 0.29 2.74 -15.10
N LEU A 75 -0.84 2.39 -14.49
CA LEU A 75 -1.27 2.96 -13.23
C LEU A 75 -0.46 2.44 -12.04
N SER A 76 -0.13 1.14 -11.99
CA SER A 76 0.73 0.58 -10.94
C SER A 76 2.13 1.21 -10.97
N ARG A 77 2.62 1.57 -12.17
CA ARG A 77 3.87 2.34 -12.32
C ARG A 77 3.74 3.75 -11.76
N GLN A 78 2.68 4.49 -12.15
CA GLN A 78 2.46 5.86 -11.67
C GLN A 78 2.31 5.91 -10.14
N LEU A 79 1.56 4.96 -9.55
CA LEU A 79 1.43 4.84 -8.10
C LEU A 79 2.77 4.52 -7.42
N THR A 80 3.56 3.62 -8.01
CA THR A 80 4.91 3.31 -7.50
C THR A 80 5.81 4.54 -7.51
N GLU A 81 5.80 5.34 -8.59
CA GLU A 81 6.61 6.56 -8.70
C GLU A 81 6.19 7.61 -7.68
N GLY A 82 4.90 7.93 -7.60
CA GLY A 82 4.39 8.87 -6.60
C GLY A 82 4.69 8.42 -5.17
N SER A 83 4.69 7.11 -4.90
CA SER A 83 5.03 6.59 -3.57
C SER A 83 6.46 6.92 -3.15
N ILE A 84 7.42 6.92 -4.08
CA ILE A 84 8.82 7.20 -3.75
C ILE A 84 8.98 8.63 -3.26
N GLU A 85 8.36 9.59 -3.97
CA GLU A 85 8.39 11.00 -3.61
C GLU A 85 7.70 11.25 -2.27
N LEU A 86 6.53 10.62 -2.05
CA LEU A 86 5.79 10.72 -0.80
C LEU A 86 6.57 10.16 0.39
N VAL A 87 7.20 9.00 0.23
CA VAL A 87 8.07 8.39 1.25
C VAL A 87 9.24 9.30 1.57
N GLU A 88 9.89 9.85 0.55
CA GLU A 88 11.02 10.76 0.75
C GLU A 88 10.61 12.02 1.51
N GLU A 89 9.50 12.65 1.14
CA GLU A 89 8.97 13.82 1.82
C GLU A 89 8.59 13.51 3.28
N MET A 90 7.79 12.46 3.50
CA MET A 90 7.37 12.05 4.84
C MET A 90 8.56 11.69 5.75
N SER A 91 9.63 11.16 5.17
CA SER A 91 10.87 10.85 5.91
C SER A 91 11.59 12.07 6.46
N ARG A 92 11.24 13.29 6.03
CA ARG A 92 11.89 14.55 6.43
C ARG A 92 11.08 15.37 7.45
N ILE A 93 9.82 15.03 7.68
CA ILE A 93 8.93 15.74 8.62
C ILE A 93 8.69 14.92 9.90
N ARG A 94 8.39 15.58 11.02
CA ARG A 94 8.28 14.94 12.35
C ARG A 94 7.06 15.43 13.12
N GLY A 95 6.73 14.72 14.20
CA GLY A 95 5.65 15.08 15.12
C GLY A 95 4.29 15.24 14.45
N ALA A 96 3.48 16.19 14.90
CA ALA A 96 2.13 16.41 14.38
C ALA A 96 2.06 16.67 12.87
N ALA A 97 3.11 17.28 12.29
CA ALA A 97 3.19 17.49 10.85
C ALA A 97 3.28 16.16 10.08
N PHE A 98 4.11 15.23 10.56
CA PHE A 98 4.19 13.87 10.02
C PHE A 98 2.84 13.15 10.15
N GLU A 99 2.24 13.17 11.34
CA GLU A 99 1.01 12.42 11.63
C GLU A 99 -0.16 12.90 10.77
N LYS A 100 -0.32 14.23 10.63
CA LYS A 100 -1.34 14.81 9.75
C LYS A 100 -1.09 14.44 8.30
N ARG A 101 0.17 14.48 7.85
CA ARG A 101 0.52 14.16 6.47
C ARG A 101 0.29 12.69 6.15
N TYR A 102 0.70 11.79 7.05
CA TYR A 102 0.47 10.36 6.94
C TYR A 102 -1.03 10.06 6.83
N ALA A 103 -1.85 10.57 7.76
CA ALA A 103 -3.29 10.37 7.72
C ALA A 103 -3.96 10.94 6.46
N ALA A 104 -3.51 12.11 5.98
CA ALA A 104 -4.03 12.71 4.75
C ALA A 104 -3.66 11.87 3.51
N ASN A 105 -2.43 11.34 3.47
CA ASN A 105 -1.99 10.44 2.41
C ASN A 105 -2.82 9.16 2.38
N GLU A 106 -2.97 8.50 3.53
CA GLU A 106 -3.75 7.26 3.67
C GLU A 106 -5.18 7.45 3.17
N LEU A 107 -5.84 8.54 3.56
CA LEU A 107 -7.19 8.83 3.08
C LEU A 107 -7.22 9.05 1.55
N ALA A 108 -6.34 9.89 1.02
CA ALA A 108 -6.32 10.19 -0.42
C ALA A 108 -5.95 8.97 -1.27
N TYR A 109 -5.00 8.16 -0.80
CA TYR A 109 -4.55 6.95 -1.47
C TYR A 109 -5.66 5.90 -1.54
N HIS A 110 -6.32 5.60 -0.42
CA HIS A 110 -7.44 4.67 -0.40
C HIS A 110 -8.61 5.16 -1.24
N GLN A 111 -8.94 6.45 -1.20
CA GLN A 111 -9.98 7.01 -2.08
C GLN A 111 -9.65 6.82 -3.57
N ALA A 112 -8.40 7.08 -3.98
CA ALA A 112 -7.98 6.93 -5.36
C ALA A 112 -8.01 5.45 -5.81
N VAL A 113 -7.47 4.54 -5.00
CA VAL A 113 -7.42 3.10 -5.31
C VAL A 113 -8.83 2.50 -5.28
N ASN A 114 -9.67 2.82 -4.29
CA ASN A 114 -11.04 2.32 -4.22
C ASN A 114 -11.88 2.81 -5.39
N ASN A 115 -11.77 4.09 -5.76
CA ASN A 115 -12.46 4.63 -6.93
C ASN A 115 -12.04 3.89 -8.21
N LEU A 116 -10.75 3.65 -8.40
CA LEU A 116 -10.24 2.88 -9.53
C LEU A 116 -10.79 1.44 -9.53
N VAL A 117 -10.75 0.77 -8.39
CA VAL A 117 -11.25 -0.61 -8.25
C VAL A 117 -12.71 -0.67 -8.67
N VAL A 118 -13.54 0.26 -8.18
CA VAL A 118 -14.98 0.31 -8.47
C VAL A 118 -15.26 0.67 -9.93
N THR A 119 -14.56 1.65 -10.49
CA THR A 119 -14.93 2.23 -11.79
C THR A 119 -14.23 1.57 -12.98
N ALA A 120 -13.03 1.02 -12.78
CA ALA A 120 -12.21 0.48 -13.86
C ALA A 120 -11.96 -1.03 -13.72
N PHE A 121 -11.76 -1.57 -12.52
CA PHE A 121 -11.40 -2.99 -12.38
C PHE A 121 -12.62 -3.89 -12.26
N ILE A 122 -13.46 -3.74 -11.24
CA ILE A 122 -14.63 -4.60 -10.98
C ILE A 122 -15.55 -4.77 -12.20
N PRO A 123 -15.85 -3.72 -13.00
CA PRO A 123 -16.69 -3.87 -14.19
C PRO A 123 -16.05 -4.70 -15.31
N ASN A 124 -14.72 -4.77 -15.36
CA ASN A 124 -13.95 -5.42 -16.42
C ASN A 124 -13.33 -6.76 -15.97
N ILE A 125 -13.58 -7.21 -14.73
CA ILE A 125 -13.14 -8.53 -14.25
C ILE A 125 -14.19 -9.58 -14.62
N GLU A 126 -13.82 -10.49 -15.52
CA GLU A 126 -14.69 -11.60 -15.95
C GLU A 126 -14.67 -12.77 -14.96
N ASN A 127 -13.52 -13.06 -14.34
CA ASN A 127 -13.39 -14.18 -13.41
C ASN A 127 -14.07 -13.87 -12.07
N ALA A 128 -15.10 -14.63 -11.71
CA ALA A 128 -15.90 -14.38 -10.51
C ALA A 128 -15.09 -14.44 -9.19
N GLU A 129 -14.09 -15.32 -9.08
CA GLU A 129 -13.25 -15.40 -7.87
C GLU A 129 -12.33 -14.19 -7.74
N VAL A 130 -11.77 -13.73 -8.87
CA VAL A 130 -10.97 -12.49 -8.90
C VAL A 130 -11.86 -11.31 -8.53
N LYS A 131 -13.06 -11.21 -9.10
CA LYS A 131 -13.99 -10.11 -8.79
C LYS A 131 -14.35 -10.09 -7.31
N ALA A 132 -14.67 -11.25 -6.74
CA ALA A 132 -15.00 -11.38 -5.32
C ALA A 132 -13.85 -10.94 -4.40
N LEU A 133 -12.59 -11.21 -4.78
CA LEU A 133 -11.43 -10.74 -4.03
C LEU A 133 -11.33 -9.20 -4.01
N PHE A 134 -11.56 -8.54 -5.14
CA PHE A 134 -11.55 -7.07 -5.22
C PHE A 134 -12.71 -6.46 -4.42
N GLU A 135 -13.91 -7.03 -4.51
CA GLU A 135 -15.07 -6.60 -3.72
C GLU A 135 -14.85 -6.81 -2.21
N ALA A 136 -14.14 -7.86 -1.81
CA ALA A 136 -13.77 -8.08 -0.41
C ALA A 136 -12.75 -7.04 0.06
N GLY A 137 -11.77 -6.67 -0.78
CA GLY A 137 -10.81 -5.62 -0.49
C GLY A 137 -11.46 -4.26 -0.18
N LEU A 138 -12.47 -3.87 -0.98
CA LEU A 138 -13.24 -2.62 -0.77
C LEU A 138 -14.00 -2.54 0.57
N LYS A 139 -14.21 -3.67 1.26
CA LYS A 139 -14.88 -3.68 2.57
C LYS A 139 -13.90 -3.47 3.72
N ILE A 140 -12.61 -3.60 3.44
CA ILE A 140 -11.51 -3.52 4.42
C ILE A 140 -10.90 -2.12 4.40
N PHE A 141 -10.70 -1.56 3.21
CA PHE A 141 -10.04 -0.28 2.96
C PHE A 141 -11.02 0.80 2.50
#